data_AF-A0A839Z3L5-F1
#
_entry.id   AF-A0A839Z3L5-F1
#
_cell.length_a   1.000
_cell.length_b   1.000
_cell.length_c   1.000
_cell.angle_alpha   90.00
_cell.angle_beta   90.00
_cell.angle_gamma   90.00
#
_symmetry.space_group_name_H-M   'P 1'
#
loop_
_entity.id
_entity.type
_entity.pdbx_description
1 polymer ?
#
loop_
_entity_poly.entity_id
_entity_poly.type
_entity_poly.pdbx_seq_one_letter_code
_entity_poly.pdbx_strand_id
1 'polypeptide(L)'
;MTIIDLYGRMVAAGHWRDYAIRMEADVAVFAAFRRTSENPEIRIEKRPALSRKQGAFALIAEHGQTLKRGHELHQVLAPLERRLMRLVRD
;
A
#
# COMPACT_ATOMS: atom_id res chain seq x y z
N MET A 1 8.47 -6.29 -7.78
CA MET A 1 7.00 -6.42 -7.94
C MET A 1 6.41 -5.03 -7.96
N THR A 2 5.44 -4.76 -8.84
CA THR A 2 4.76 -3.46 -8.89
C THR A 2 3.59 -3.42 -7.90
N ILE A 3 3.04 -2.23 -7.67
CA ILE A 3 1.85 -2.05 -6.82
C ILE A 3 0.60 -2.74 -7.41
N ILE A 4 0.50 -2.77 -8.74
CA ILE A 4 -0.60 -3.42 -9.46
C ILE A 4 -0.48 -4.94 -9.41
N ASP A 5 0.74 -5.49 -9.53
CA ASP A 5 0.97 -6.92 -9.37
C ASP A 5 0.57 -7.40 -7.96
N LEU A 6 0.96 -6.65 -6.93
CA LEU A 6 0.58 -6.95 -5.56
C LEU A 6 -0.95 -6.91 -5.39
N TYR A 7 -1.60 -5.88 -5.94
CA TYR A 7 -3.05 -5.77 -5.92
C TYR A 7 -3.72 -6.98 -6.56
N GLY A 8 -3.32 -7.35 -7.77
CA GLY A 8 -3.90 -8.51 -8.47
C GLY A 8 -3.77 -9.80 -7.67
N ARG A 9 -2.62 -10.02 -7.02
CA ARG A 9 -2.42 -11.20 -6.16
C ARG A 9 -3.26 -11.17 -4.89
N MET A 10 -3.44 -10.00 -4.28
CA MET A 10 -4.30 -9.84 -3.09
C MET A 10 -5.79 -10.03 -3.43
N VAL A 11 -6.22 -9.62 -4.63
CA VAL A 11 -7.56 -9.91 -5.16
C VAL A 11 -7.74 -11.41 -5.40
N ALA A 12 -6.78 -12.05 -6.06
CA ALA A 12 -6.81 -13.49 -6.31
C ALA A 12 -6.87 -14.31 -5.01
N ALA A 13 -6.22 -13.83 -3.95
CA ALA A 13 -6.28 -14.42 -2.60
C ALA A 13 -7.54 -14.01 -1.81
N GLY A 14 -8.46 -13.21 -2.38
CA GLY A 14 -9.72 -12.82 -1.75
C GLY A 14 -9.61 -11.77 -0.65
N HIS A 15 -8.45 -11.12 -0.48
CA HIS A 15 -8.22 -10.13 0.56
C HIS A 15 -8.64 -8.71 0.17
N TRP A 16 -8.41 -8.34 -1.09
CA TRP A 16 -8.81 -7.03 -1.61
C TRP A 16 -9.91 -7.18 -2.65
N ARG A 17 -10.80 -6.18 -2.68
CA ARG A 17 -11.93 -6.14 -3.60
C ARG A 17 -11.95 -4.88 -4.45
N ASP A 18 -11.34 -3.82 -3.96
CA ASP A 18 -11.35 -2.52 -4.60
C ASP A 18 -10.06 -1.76 -4.29
N TYR A 19 -9.78 -0.74 -5.10
CA TYR A 19 -8.71 0.20 -4.88
C TYR A 19 -9.11 1.60 -5.34
N ALA A 20 -8.48 2.60 -4.74
CA ALA A 20 -8.60 3.99 -5.17
C ALA A 20 -7.19 4.56 -5.38
N ILE A 21 -7.06 5.36 -6.44
CA ILE A 21 -5.88 6.18 -6.68
C ILE A 21 -6.31 7.63 -6.55
N ARG A 22 -5.65 8.38 -5.66
CA ARG A 22 -5.80 9.82 -5.57
C ARG A 22 -4.46 10.48 -5.88
N MET A 23 -4.52 11.54 -6.68
CA MET A 23 -3.37 12.37 -6.99
C MET A 23 -3.70 13.78 -6.56
N GLU A 24 -3.01 14.24 -5.53
CA GLU A 24 -3.08 15.59 -4.99
C GLU A 24 -1.75 16.30 -5.27
N ALA A 25 -1.69 17.62 -5.07
CA ALA A 25 -0.51 18.41 -5.45
C ALA A 25 0.78 18.00 -4.71
N ASP A 26 0.65 17.53 -3.46
CA ASP A 26 1.75 17.16 -2.57
C ASP A 26 1.90 15.65 -2.35
N VAL A 27 0.87 14.87 -2.70
CA VAL A 27 0.81 13.45 -2.41
C VAL A 27 0.08 12.65 -3.49
N ALA A 28 0.66 11.52 -3.89
CA ALA A 28 -0.06 10.46 -4.58
C ALA A 28 -0.38 9.33 -3.61
N VAL A 29 -1.63 8.87 -3.60
CA VAL A 29 -2.14 7.85 -2.69
C VAL A 29 -2.72 6.69 -3.50
N PHE A 30 -2.26 5.49 -3.20
CA PHE A 30 -2.95 4.25 -3.55
C PHE A 30 -3.58 3.68 -2.29
N ALA A 31 -4.88 3.40 -2.32
CA ALA A 31 -5.62 2.83 -1.20
C ALA A 31 -6.22 1.50 -1.64
N ALA A 32 -6.06 0.45 -0.84
CA ALA A 32 -6.65 -0.86 -1.10
C ALA A 32 -7.71 -1.20 -0.04
N PHE A 33 -8.82 -1.76 -0.48
CA PHE A 33 -10.00 -1.98 0.34
C PHE A 33 -10.33 -3.46 0.44
N ARG A 34 -10.60 -3.91 1.67
CA ARG A 34 -11.19 -5.24 1.91
C ARG A 34 -12.65 -5.27 1.47
N ARG A 35 -13.37 -4.15 1.64
CA ARG A 35 -14.75 -3.92 1.21
C ARG A 35 -14.92 -2.48 0.73
N THR A 36 -15.71 -2.27 -0.30
CA THR A 36 -15.91 -0.96 -0.98
C THR A 36 -16.42 0.16 -0.06
N SER A 37 -17.09 -0.16 1.06
CA SER A 37 -17.67 0.84 1.98
C SER A 37 -16.88 1.03 3.29
N GLU A 38 -15.71 0.39 3.42
CA GLU A 38 -14.89 0.45 4.63
C GLU A 38 -13.72 1.42 4.48
N ASN A 39 -13.06 1.73 5.60
CA ASN A 39 -11.75 2.38 5.55
C ASN A 39 -10.77 1.51 4.74
N PRO A 40 -9.87 2.13 3.96
CA PRO A 40 -8.86 1.36 3.24
C PRO A 40 -7.99 0.62 4.24
N GLU A 41 -7.84 -0.69 4.05
CA GLU A 41 -7.05 -1.55 4.93
C GLU A 41 -5.59 -1.07 4.97
N ILE A 42 -5.09 -0.63 3.82
CA ILE A 42 -3.78 0.01 3.67
C ILE A 42 -3.85 1.17 2.70
N ARG A 43 -2.92 2.11 2.88
CA ARG A 43 -2.61 3.15 1.91
C ARG A 43 -1.12 3.20 1.66
N ILE A 44 -0.74 3.41 0.41
CA ILE A 44 0.63 3.72 0.01
C ILE A 44 0.64 5.17 -0.44
N GLU A 45 1.38 6.00 0.28
CA GLU A 45 1.54 7.41 -0.03
C GLU A 45 2.92 7.67 -0.63
N LYS A 46 2.98 8.52 -1.65
CA LYS A 46 4.22 9.09 -2.19
C LYS A 46 4.20 10.61 -2.02
N ARG A 47 5.08 11.14 -1.17
CA ARG A 47 5.25 12.57 -0.90
C ARG A 47 6.63 13.04 -1.39
N PRO A 48 6.73 13.71 -2.56
CA PRO A 48 8.01 14.12 -3.13
C PRO A 48 8.87 15.01 -2.21
N ALA A 49 8.22 15.83 -1.37
CA ALA A 49 8.90 16.69 -0.39
C ALA A 49 9.73 15.92 0.65
N LEU A 50 9.49 14.60 0.82
CA LEU A 50 10.23 13.73 1.74
C LEU A 50 11.30 12.88 1.04
N SER A 51 11.47 13.01 -0.28
CA SER A 51 12.41 12.22 -1.09
C SER A 51 13.86 12.30 -0.62
N ARG A 52 14.31 13.48 -0.16
CA ARG A 52 15.67 13.73 0.35
C ARG A 52 15.79 13.59 1.88
N LYS A 53 14.72 13.15 2.55
CA LYS A 53 14.66 13.07 4.01
C LYS A 53 14.57 11.60 4.43
N GLN A 54 13.45 11.19 5.02
CA GLN A 54 13.21 9.83 5.47
C GLN A 54 12.65 8.91 4.37
N GLY A 55 12.40 9.44 3.17
CA GLY A 55 11.89 8.71 2.01
C GLY A 55 10.49 9.14 1.59
N ALA A 56 10.28 9.18 0.27
CA ALA A 56 9.04 9.65 -0.34
C ALA A 56 7.86 8.69 -0.13
N PHE A 57 8.11 7.39 0.00
CA PHE A 57 7.05 6.37 0.07
C PHE A 57 6.74 5.96 1.50
N ALA A 58 5.46 5.75 1.81
CA ALA A 58 5.02 5.23 3.10
C ALA A 58 3.86 4.24 2.95
N LEU A 59 3.90 3.19 3.75
CA LEU A 59 2.80 2.26 3.97
C LEU A 59 2.08 2.67 5.25
N ILE A 60 0.80 2.94 5.13
CA ILE A 60 -0.09 3.41 6.18
C ILE A 60 -1.14 2.32 6.43
N ALA A 61 -1.36 1.95 7.68
CA ALA A 61 -2.44 1.06 8.09
C ALA A 61 -3.80 1.77 8.06
N GLU A 62 -4.87 0.99 8.19
CA GLU A 62 -6.26 1.46 8.23
C GLU A 62 -6.47 2.65 9.17
N HIS A 63 -5.83 2.66 10.34
CA HIS A 63 -6.00 3.67 11.38
C HIS A 63 -4.99 4.84 11.27
N GLY A 64 -4.31 4.99 10.14
CA GLY A 64 -3.35 6.07 9.91
C GLY A 64 -1.94 5.83 10.46
N GLN A 65 -1.69 4.72 11.14
CA GLN A 65 -0.35 4.35 11.60
C GLN A 65 0.59 4.10 10.41
N THR A 66 1.76 4.74 10.41
CA THR A 66 2.81 4.43 9.42
C THR A 66 3.50 3.12 9.79
N LEU A 67 3.27 2.07 9.01
CA LEU A 67 3.90 0.75 9.20
C LEU A 67 5.33 0.71 8.65
N LYS A 68 5.57 1.42 7.55
CA LYS A 68 6.89 1.50 6.92
C LYS A 68 7.03 2.78 6.12
N ARG A 69 8.25 3.31 6.05
CA ARG A 69 8.62 4.44 5.19
C ARG A 69 9.98 4.18 4.55
N GLY A 70 10.16 4.65 3.31
CA GLY A 70 11.40 4.43 2.57
C GLY A 70 11.51 5.24 1.28
N HIS A 71 12.70 5.23 0.72
CA HIS A 71 13.02 5.92 -0.54
C HIS A 71 12.49 5.16 -1.75
N GLU A 72 12.40 3.84 -1.61
CA GLU A 72 12.05 2.91 -2.67
C GLU A 72 10.70 2.25 -2.41
N LEU A 73 9.84 2.22 -3.43
CA LEU A 73 8.50 1.62 -3.32
C LEU A 73 8.57 0.14 -2.93
N HIS A 74 9.46 -0.64 -3.55
CA HIS A 74 9.56 -2.09 -3.30
C HIS A 74 9.84 -2.41 -1.82
N GLN A 75 10.64 -1.59 -1.13
CA GLN A 75 10.92 -1.78 0.29
C GLN A 75 9.69 -1.56 1.16
N VAL A 76 8.84 -0.61 0.77
CA VAL A 76 7.58 -0.27 1.45
C VAL A 76 6.51 -1.34 1.19
N LEU A 77 6.55 -2.01 0.04
CA LEU A 77 5.64 -3.12 -0.29
C LEU A 77 6.00 -4.44 0.43
N ALA A 78 7.28 -4.67 0.73
CA ALA A 78 7.77 -5.94 1.31
C ALA A 78 6.97 -6.49 2.52
N PRO A 79 6.43 -5.70 3.46
CA PRO A 79 5.55 -6.22 4.51
C PRO A 79 4.27 -6.86 3.97
N LEU A 80 3.66 -6.28 2.94
CA LEU A 80 2.45 -6.80 2.31
C LEU A 80 2.75 -8.08 1.52
N GLU A 81 3.89 -8.13 0.84
CA GLU A 81 4.34 -9.32 0.11
C GLU A 81 4.55 -10.50 1.06
N ARG A 82 5.20 -10.28 2.21
CA ARG A 82 5.39 -11.31 3.24
C ARG A 82 4.06 -11.78 3.83
N ARG A 83 3.12 -10.85 4.06
CA ARG A 83 1.78 -11.18 4.52
C ARG A 83 1.05 -12.05 3.49
N LEU A 84 1.08 -11.68 2.21
CA LEU A 84 0.51 -12.47 1.13
C LEU A 84 1.12 -13.88 1.07
N MET A 85 2.44 -14.01 1.18
CA MET A 85 3.09 -15.33 1.19
C MET A 85 2.65 -16.22 2.35
N ARG A 86 2.27 -15.65 3.48
CA ARG A 86 1.71 -16.39 4.61
C ARG A 86 0.26 -16.80 4.33
N LEU A 87 -0.55 -15.91 3.76
CA LEU A 87 -1.97 -16.14 3.50
C LEU A 87 -2.25 -17.16 2.39
N VAL A 88 -1.34 -17.32 1.42
CA VAL A 88 -1.48 -18.28 0.31
C VAL A 88 -0.99 -19.68 0.68
N ARG A 89 -0.34 -19.85 1.84
CA ARG A 89 0.14 -21.16 2.31
C ARG A 89 -0.89 -21.93 3.14
N ASP A 90 -2.00 -21.28 3.48
CA ASP A 90 -3.16 -21.84 4.19
C ASP A 90 -4.32 -22.03 3.19
#